data_AF-A0A9D0L6W5-F1
#
_entry.id   AF-A0A9D0L6W5-F1
#
_cell.length_a   1.000
_cell.length_b   1.000
_cell.length_c   1.000
_cell.angle_alpha   90.00
_cell.angle_beta   90.00
_cell.angle_gamma   90.00
#
_symmetry.space_group_name_H-M   'P 1'
#
loop_
_entity.id
_entity.type
_entity.pdbx_description
1 polymer ?
#
loop_
_entity_poly.entity_id
_entity_poly.type
_entity_poly.pdbx_seq_one_letter_code
_entity_poly.pdbx_strand_id
1 'polypeptide(L)'
;MLDGQPIADDFGQIPSVQRCPVSEQERLAGGCGSDDPTAACQRYTIKAEIADIAEDDPSTVGEDGRPLKESVWVSYFTNAGDMDAPLVLVSDAVEGYLGGDHETGWLPPAEPGIATLWAVVRDQRGGSALVRRFVRVE
;
A
#
# COMPACT_ATOMS: atom_id res chain seq x y z
N MET A 1 0.73 -6.81 6.00
CA MET A 1 1.60 -6.65 7.18
C MET A 1 1.65 -5.18 7.57
N LEU A 2 1.90 -4.90 8.85
CA LEU A 2 2.16 -3.58 9.41
C LEU A 2 3.53 -3.64 10.10
N ASP A 3 4.49 -2.84 9.66
CA ASP A 3 5.90 -2.87 10.12
C ASP A 3 6.50 -4.29 10.13
N GLY A 4 6.25 -5.04 9.06
CA GLY A 4 6.72 -6.43 8.92
C GLY A 4 6.00 -7.45 9.79
N GLN A 5 5.00 -7.05 10.60
CA GLN A 5 4.19 -7.96 11.39
C GLN A 5 2.86 -8.29 10.68
N PRO A 6 2.35 -9.53 10.77
CA PRO A 6 1.05 -9.87 10.24
C PRO A 6 -0.06 -9.09 10.97
N ILE A 7 -1.05 -8.59 10.22
CA ILE A 7 -2.25 -7.99 10.79
C ILE A 7 -3.31 -9.07 10.86
N ALA A 8 -3.81 -9.34 12.07
CA ALA A 8 -4.84 -10.34 12.28
C ALA A 8 -6.14 -9.98 11.53
N ASP A 9 -6.81 -11.01 11.02
CA ASP A 9 -8.15 -10.90 10.41
C ASP A 9 -9.24 -10.81 11.49
N ASP A 10 -8.95 -11.31 12.69
CA ASP A 10 -9.82 -11.22 13.86
C ASP A 10 -9.83 -9.80 14.41
N PHE A 11 -11.02 -9.19 14.42
CA PHE A 11 -11.24 -7.84 14.94
C PHE A 11 -10.86 -7.69 16.42
N GLY A 12 -10.93 -8.77 17.22
CA GLY A 12 -10.51 -8.76 18.62
C GLY A 12 -9.00 -8.69 18.83
N GLN A 13 -8.22 -8.93 17.78
CA GLN A 13 -6.75 -9.03 17.82
C GLN A 13 -6.08 -7.98 16.92
N ILE A 14 -6.81 -6.94 16.51
CA ILE A 14 -6.26 -5.88 15.67
C ILE A 14 -5.16 -5.13 16.43
N PRO A 15 -4.05 -4.77 15.76
CA PRO A 15 -2.97 -4.04 16.39
C PRO A 15 -3.42 -2.61 16.74
N SER A 16 -2.85 -2.06 17.82
CA SER A 16 -2.93 -0.65 18.16
C SER A 16 -1.72 0.12 17.62
N VAL A 17 -1.95 1.32 17.10
CA VAL A 17 -0.93 2.25 16.62
C VAL A 17 -1.14 3.63 17.23
N GLN A 18 -0.05 4.40 17.30
CA GLN A 18 -0.08 5.76 17.78
C GLN A 18 -0.67 6.69 16.73
N ARG A 19 -1.63 7.52 17.13
CA ARG A 19 -2.17 8.59 16.29
C ARG A 19 -1.14 9.66 15.95
N CYS A 20 -1.29 10.31 14.81
CA CYS A 20 -0.51 11.50 14.47
C CYS A 20 -1.12 12.69 15.22
N PRO A 21 -0.39 13.43 16.08
CA PRO A 21 -0.98 14.55 16.84
C PRO A 21 -1.43 15.75 15.98
N VAL A 22 -1.18 15.71 14.68
CA VAL A 22 -1.40 16.81 13.73
C VAL A 22 -2.72 16.58 12.99
N SER A 23 -3.62 17.57 13.06
CA SER A 23 -4.93 17.46 12.41
C SER A 23 -4.83 17.41 10.88
N GLU A 24 -5.86 16.88 10.22
CA GLU A 24 -5.93 16.85 8.75
C GLU A 24 -5.71 18.22 8.12
N GLN A 25 -6.31 19.27 8.68
CA GLN A 25 -6.17 20.64 8.18
C GLN A 25 -4.72 21.14 8.28
N GLU A 26 -4.04 20.85 9.39
CA GLU A 26 -2.62 21.21 9.58
C GLU A 26 -1.71 20.44 8.62
N ARG A 27 -2.01 19.16 8.34
CA ARG A 27 -1.28 18.35 7.35
C ARG A 27 -1.39 18.94 5.94
N LEU A 28 -2.59 19.41 5.56
CA LEU A 28 -2.85 20.02 4.26
C LEU A 28 -2.36 21.47 4.15
N ALA A 29 -2.08 22.14 5.28
CA ALA A 29 -1.63 23.52 5.31
C ALA A 29 -0.14 23.70 4.93
N GLY A 30 0.62 22.59 4.82
CA GLY A 30 2.03 22.62 4.41
C GLY A 30 2.21 23.14 2.98
N GLY A 31 3.11 24.11 2.80
CA GLY A 31 3.46 24.68 1.50
C GLY A 31 4.90 24.38 1.11
N CYS A 32 5.26 24.68 -0.15
CA CYS A 32 6.65 24.58 -0.60
C CYS A 32 7.53 25.52 0.25
N GLY A 33 8.40 24.95 1.08
CA GLY A 33 9.38 25.68 1.90
C GLY A 33 9.03 25.87 3.37
N SER A 34 7.89 25.37 3.86
CA SER A 34 7.64 25.21 5.29
C SER A 34 8.19 23.88 5.81
N ASP A 35 8.48 23.79 7.10
CA ASP A 35 8.77 22.52 7.75
C ASP A 35 7.61 21.53 7.54
N ASP A 36 7.92 20.24 7.36
CA ASP A 36 6.91 19.19 7.24
C ASP A 36 6.11 19.10 8.55
N PRO A 37 4.82 19.47 8.57
CA PRO A 37 4.01 19.43 9.79
C PRO A 37 3.89 18.01 10.35
N THR A 38 4.14 16.97 9.53
CA THR A 38 4.05 15.56 9.93
C THR A 38 5.36 14.96 10.41
N ALA A 39 6.45 15.74 10.51
CA ALA A 39 7.77 15.25 10.91
C ALA A 39 7.78 14.59 12.31
N ALA A 40 6.87 15.01 13.20
CA ALA A 40 6.72 14.44 14.54
C ALA A 40 5.83 13.19 14.61
N CYS A 41 5.20 12.80 13.49
CA CYS A 41 4.28 11.68 13.45
C CYS A 41 4.98 10.38 13.07
N GLN A 42 4.61 9.30 13.76
CA GLN A 42 5.07 7.95 13.43
C GLN A 42 4.41 7.51 12.12
N ARG A 43 5.24 7.20 11.12
CA ARG A 43 4.81 6.49 9.91
C ARG A 43 4.92 4.98 10.13
N TYR A 44 3.98 4.25 9.57
CA TYR A 44 3.92 2.81 9.60
C TYR A 44 4.05 2.25 8.18
N THR A 45 4.76 1.15 8.02
CA THR A 45 4.94 0.48 6.74
C THR A 45 3.86 -0.56 6.55
N ILE A 46 3.10 -0.45 5.46
CA ILE A 46 2.13 -1.45 5.04
C ILE A 46 2.73 -2.24 3.89
N LYS A 47 2.79 -3.56 4.02
CA LYS A 47 3.27 -4.46 2.97
C LYS A 47 2.23 -5.54 2.65
N ALA A 48 1.93 -5.71 1.37
CA ALA A 48 1.19 -6.87 0.88
C ALA A 48 2.17 -7.99 0.52
N GLU A 49 1.88 -9.20 0.96
CA GLU A 49 2.59 -10.39 0.50
C GLU A 49 1.92 -10.89 -0.77
N ILE A 50 2.63 -10.81 -1.88
CA ILE A 50 2.13 -11.15 -3.20
C ILE A 50 3.13 -12.14 -3.79
N ALA A 51 2.65 -13.31 -4.21
CA ALA A 51 3.48 -14.29 -4.91
C ALA A 51 3.78 -13.82 -6.35
N ASP A 52 4.71 -14.51 -7.01
CA ASP A 52 4.87 -14.37 -8.46
C ASP A 52 3.64 -14.97 -9.15
N ILE A 53 2.71 -14.09 -9.52
CA ILE A 53 1.44 -14.42 -10.19
C ILE A 53 1.42 -13.93 -11.64
N ALA A 54 2.52 -13.34 -12.14
CA ALA A 54 2.53 -12.70 -13.45
C ALA A 54 2.72 -13.73 -14.56
N GLU A 55 1.71 -13.88 -15.41
CA GLU A 55 1.77 -14.83 -16.52
C GLU A 55 2.48 -14.27 -17.75
N ASP A 56 2.85 -15.13 -18.69
CA ASP A 56 3.24 -14.70 -20.04
C ASP A 56 2.02 -14.23 -20.82
N ASP A 57 2.22 -13.20 -21.65
CA ASP A 57 1.29 -12.79 -22.70
C ASP A 57 1.72 -13.41 -24.04
N PRO A 58 1.12 -14.54 -24.44
CA PRO A 58 1.48 -15.19 -25.70
C PRO A 58 1.07 -14.39 -26.94
N SER A 59 0.22 -13.36 -26.78
CA SER A 59 -0.27 -12.52 -27.87
C SER A 59 0.62 -11.32 -28.16
N THR A 60 1.58 -11.03 -27.27
CA THR A 60 2.44 -9.85 -27.34
C THR A 60 3.91 -10.23 -27.17
N VAL A 61 4.77 -9.79 -28.08
CA VAL A 61 6.22 -10.02 -28.01
C VAL A 61 6.97 -8.70 -27.83
N GLY A 62 7.98 -8.72 -26.97
CA GLY A 62 8.88 -7.60 -26.75
C GLY A 62 9.91 -7.43 -27.88
N GLU A 63 10.70 -6.37 -27.80
CA GLU A 63 11.76 -6.07 -28.77
C GLU A 63 12.84 -7.16 -28.86
N ASP A 64 13.02 -7.91 -27.79
CA ASP A 64 13.95 -9.05 -27.71
C ASP A 64 13.37 -10.37 -28.24
N GLY A 65 12.13 -10.34 -28.74
CA GLY A 65 11.42 -11.50 -29.29
C GLY A 65 10.86 -12.47 -28.23
N ARG A 66 10.97 -12.16 -26.93
CA ARG A 66 10.33 -12.93 -25.86
C ARG A 66 8.88 -12.47 -25.67
N PRO A 67 7.96 -13.35 -25.24
CA PRO A 67 6.63 -12.92 -24.79
C PRO A 67 6.77 -11.88 -23.67
N LEU A 68 5.94 -10.84 -23.73
CA LEU A 68 5.82 -9.93 -22.59
C LEU A 68 5.15 -10.64 -21.41
N LYS A 69 5.37 -10.13 -20.20
CA LYS A 69 4.75 -10.58 -18.96
C LYS A 69 3.53 -9.74 -18.62
N GLU A 70 2.70 -10.27 -17.73
CA GLU A 70 1.62 -9.51 -17.16
C GLU A 70 2.12 -8.40 -16.24
N SER A 71 1.53 -7.21 -16.43
CA SER A 71 1.73 -6.08 -15.53
C SER A 71 0.76 -6.21 -14.36
N VAL A 72 1.32 -6.37 -13.18
CA VAL A 72 0.57 -6.52 -11.93
C VAL A 72 0.95 -5.37 -11.02
N TRP A 73 -0.04 -4.76 -10.37
CA TRP A 73 0.20 -3.72 -9.37
C TRP A 73 -0.72 -3.89 -8.17
N VAL A 74 -0.28 -3.37 -7.03
CA VAL A 74 -1.09 -3.27 -5.82
C VAL A 74 -1.46 -1.81 -5.58
N SER A 75 -2.73 -1.56 -5.25
CA SER A 75 -3.19 -0.28 -4.78
C SER A 75 -3.59 -0.34 -3.31
N TYR A 76 -3.11 0.62 -2.53
CA TYR A 76 -3.38 0.76 -1.11
C TYR A 76 -4.41 1.84 -0.86
N PHE A 77 -5.36 1.56 0.03
CA PHE A 77 -6.40 2.49 0.43
C PHE A 77 -6.57 2.49 1.95
N THR A 78 -7.02 3.61 2.50
CA THR A 78 -7.47 3.73 3.88
C THR A 78 -8.69 4.63 3.97
N ASN A 79 -9.50 4.46 5.02
CA ASN A 79 -10.60 5.36 5.35
C ASN A 79 -10.19 6.43 6.36
N ALA A 80 -8.97 6.35 6.90
CA ALA A 80 -8.45 7.29 7.89
C ALA A 80 -6.91 7.37 7.82
N GLY A 81 -6.38 8.59 7.88
CA GLY A 81 -4.96 8.86 7.66
C GLY A 81 -4.59 8.92 6.17
N ASP A 82 -3.29 8.99 5.86
CA ASP A 82 -2.78 9.19 4.50
C ASP A 82 -1.81 8.08 4.08
N MET A 83 -1.71 7.84 2.77
CA MET A 83 -0.79 6.88 2.15
C MET A 83 0.26 7.64 1.34
N ASP A 84 1.55 7.30 1.51
CA ASP A 84 2.65 7.98 0.80
C ASP A 84 2.70 7.60 -0.69
N ALA A 85 2.58 6.30 -1.00
CA ALA A 85 2.60 5.77 -2.36
C ALA A 85 1.47 4.74 -2.54
N PRO A 86 0.24 5.17 -2.88
CA PRO A 86 -0.92 4.28 -2.88
C PRO A 86 -0.95 3.29 -4.05
N LEU A 87 0.06 3.28 -4.93
CA LEU A 87 0.19 2.34 -6.04
C LEU A 87 1.64 1.88 -6.16
N VAL A 88 1.84 0.56 -6.18
CA VAL A 88 3.17 -0.07 -6.27
C VAL A 88 3.15 -1.14 -7.35
N LEU A 89 4.14 -1.11 -8.24
CA LEU A 89 4.30 -2.11 -9.29
C LEU A 89 4.83 -3.42 -8.70
N VAL A 90 4.17 -4.53 -9.03
CA VAL A 90 4.50 -5.89 -8.56
C VAL A 90 5.21 -6.66 -9.67
N SER A 91 4.73 -6.51 -10.90
CA SER A 91 5.31 -7.11 -12.11
C SER A 91 5.29 -6.11 -13.25
N ASP A 92 6.39 -6.02 -13.96
CA ASP A 92 6.55 -5.23 -15.19
C ASP A 92 6.35 -6.12 -16.43
N ALA A 93 5.93 -5.53 -17.55
CA ALA A 93 5.70 -6.27 -18.79
C ALA A 93 6.97 -6.84 -19.42
N VAL A 94 8.15 -6.28 -19.13
CA VAL A 94 9.44 -6.70 -19.70
C VAL A 94 10.20 -7.58 -18.71
N GLU A 95 10.31 -7.14 -17.46
CA GLU A 95 11.10 -7.84 -16.44
C GLU A 95 10.32 -8.98 -15.77
N GLY A 96 8.98 -8.91 -15.78
CA GLY A 96 8.12 -9.79 -15.00
C GLY A 96 8.11 -9.40 -13.52
N TYR A 97 7.95 -10.38 -12.65
CA TYR A 97 7.83 -10.17 -11.21
C TYR A 97 9.08 -9.51 -10.61
N LEU A 98 8.89 -8.39 -9.92
CA LEU A 98 9.98 -7.51 -9.51
C LEU A 98 10.64 -7.90 -8.18
N GLY A 99 10.23 -9.01 -7.53
CA GLY A 99 10.93 -9.59 -6.38
C GLY A 99 11.05 -8.74 -5.11
N GLY A 100 10.55 -7.51 -5.12
CA GLY A 100 10.78 -6.49 -4.09
C GLY A 100 9.70 -6.39 -3.03
N ASP A 101 9.90 -5.42 -2.13
CA ASP A 101 8.94 -5.07 -1.10
C ASP A 101 7.80 -4.25 -1.72
N HIS A 102 6.65 -4.90 -1.91
CA HIS A 102 5.43 -4.26 -2.38
C HIS A 102 4.80 -3.47 -1.22
N GLU A 103 5.42 -2.36 -0.83
CA GLU A 103 5.07 -1.64 0.41
C GLU A 103 4.77 -0.16 0.20
N THR A 104 4.07 0.42 1.18
CA THR A 104 3.74 1.84 1.22
C THR A 104 3.80 2.36 2.65
N GLY A 105 4.07 3.65 2.81
CA GLY A 105 3.94 4.33 4.09
C GLY A 105 2.50 4.72 4.37
N TRP A 106 2.07 4.54 5.61
CA TRP A 106 0.80 5.02 6.13
C TRP A 106 1.02 5.91 7.34
N LEU A 107 0.39 7.08 7.30
CA LEU A 107 0.36 8.04 8.37
C LEU A 107 -1.03 7.99 9.04
N PRO A 108 -1.16 7.55 10.30
CA PRO A 108 -2.44 7.49 10.99
C PRO A 108 -3.10 8.88 11.14
N PRO A 109 -4.44 8.94 11.29
CA PRO A 109 -5.16 10.19 11.57
C PRO A 109 -4.84 10.73 12.97
N ALA A 110 -5.31 11.95 13.26
CA ALA A 110 -5.26 12.53 14.61
C ALA A 110 -6.42 12.08 15.50
N GLU A 111 -7.55 11.75 14.89
CA GLU A 111 -8.73 11.25 15.56
C GLU A 111 -8.52 9.77 15.91
N PRO A 112 -8.62 9.39 17.20
CA PRO A 112 -8.56 7.99 17.59
C PRO A 112 -9.78 7.23 17.05
N GLY A 113 -9.59 5.95 16.73
CA GLY A 113 -10.65 5.15 16.12
C GLY A 113 -10.13 3.89 15.43
N ILE A 114 -10.97 3.28 14.60
CA ILE A 114 -10.57 2.12 13.80
C ILE A 114 -10.30 2.57 12.36
N ALA A 115 -9.05 2.46 11.95
CA ALA A 115 -8.66 2.59 10.56
C ALA A 115 -8.87 1.25 9.84
N THR A 116 -9.40 1.31 8.62
CA THR A 116 -9.51 0.18 7.71
C THR A 116 -8.51 0.37 6.60
N LEU A 117 -7.67 -0.63 6.39
CA LEU A 117 -6.64 -0.66 5.37
C LEU A 117 -7.04 -1.68 4.30
N TRP A 118 -6.90 -1.31 3.03
CA TRP A 118 -7.10 -2.21 1.90
C TRP A 118 -5.84 -2.30 1.05
N ALA A 119 -5.55 -3.50 0.59
CA ALA A 119 -4.61 -3.75 -0.49
C ALA A 119 -5.38 -4.44 -1.63
N VAL A 120 -5.35 -3.86 -2.82
CA VAL A 120 -6.05 -4.37 -4.00
C VAL A 120 -5.03 -4.67 -5.09
N VAL A 121 -4.79 -5.94 -5.35
CA VAL A 121 -3.95 -6.40 -6.46
C VAL A 121 -4.77 -6.45 -7.72
N ARG A 122 -4.22 -5.96 -8.83
CA ARG A 122 -4.83 -5.96 -10.15
C ARG A 122 -3.81 -6.37 -11.20
N ASP A 123 -4.30 -7.05 -12.24
CA ASP A 123 -3.56 -7.30 -13.48
C ASP A 123 -4.13 -6.46 -14.63
N GLN A 124 -3.41 -6.37 -15.74
CA GLN A 124 -3.84 -5.63 -16.93
C GLN A 124 -4.93 -6.33 -17.75
N ARG A 125 -5.31 -7.57 -17.42
CA ARG A 125 -6.39 -8.34 -18.06
C ARG A 125 -7.72 -8.19 -17.32
N GLY A 126 -7.75 -7.43 -16.22
CA GLY A 126 -8.95 -7.10 -15.46
C GLY A 126 -9.21 -8.03 -14.26
N GLY A 127 -8.30 -8.95 -13.94
CA GLY A 127 -8.34 -9.71 -12.71
C GLY A 127 -8.02 -8.82 -11.50
N SER A 128 -8.60 -9.19 -10.34
CA SER A 128 -8.33 -8.48 -9.09
C SER A 128 -8.53 -9.36 -7.86
N ALA A 129 -7.75 -9.07 -6.83
CA ALA A 129 -7.89 -9.64 -5.49
C ALA A 129 -7.76 -8.52 -4.45
N LEU A 130 -8.48 -8.63 -3.34
CA LEU A 130 -8.45 -7.62 -2.28
C LEU A 130 -8.27 -8.25 -0.90
N VAL A 131 -7.49 -7.58 -0.07
CA VAL A 131 -7.36 -7.89 1.35
C VAL A 131 -7.76 -6.66 2.14
N ARG A 132 -8.54 -6.85 3.20
CA ARG A 132 -8.94 -5.81 4.14
C ARG A 132 -8.43 -6.15 5.53
N ARG A 133 -7.85 -5.16 6.20
CA ARG A 133 -7.37 -5.27 7.58
C ARG A 133 -7.83 -4.07 8.39
N PHE A 134 -7.86 -4.24 9.71
CA PHE A 134 -8.25 -3.20 10.65
C PHE A 134 -7.09 -2.91 11.59
N VAL A 135 -6.96 -1.64 11.97
CA VAL A 135 -5.96 -1.16 12.92
C VAL A 135 -6.65 -0.18 13.87
N ARG A 136 -6.34 -0.28 15.16
CA ARG A 136 -6.82 0.65 16.18
C ARG A 136 -5.84 1.81 16.32
N VAL A 137 -6.33 3.02 16.19
CA VAL A 137 -5.56 4.26 16.34
C VAL A 137 -5.88 4.85 17.72
N GLU A 138 -4.84 5.09 18.51
CA GLU A 138 -4.93 5.57 19.91
C GLU A 138 -4.09 6.81 20.19
#